data_AF-A0A7S2C7R4-F1
#
_entry.id   AF-A0A7S2C7R4-F1
#
_cell.length_a   1.000
_cell.length_b   1.000
_cell.length_c   1.000
_cell.angle_alpha   90.00
_cell.angle_beta   90.00
_cell.angle_gamma   90.00
#
_symmetry.space_group_name_H-M   'P 1'
#
loop_
_entity.id
_entity.type
_entity.pdbx_description
1 polymer ?
#
loop_
_entity_poly.entity_id
_entity_poly.type
_entity_poly.pdbx_seq_one_letter_code
_entity_poly.pdbx_strand_id
1 'polypeptide(L)'
;VCLGMLEWPDLETIDAGEWEDALGTGKPRGGARWLVYDWDGLNTLSSFCVPQNVRVAREKAWREDQSTLGLPPAPVRVDWATASRFVVKGVMRKALEAVAFCHEAGYAHRSLSPENIVLSSTSQDKSTALQQLTPSLLIVKLNGFGFSTPLADSSPQRLESARLYKVGEGKVGGELNLALSSLSIAEDLYSLGLCFLQLLLGALAEDEVVIKEGGLFSDTIKEKVSVPVVTQQGLERQIEDVFNGDIGQLREYCKQEPAYNKVVAMLDENDLEGWRFLTTMLGARQGVARKLKESEMPGTGMLTARALLASPFISRG
;
A
#
# COMPACT_ATOMS: atom_id res chain seq x y z
N VAL A 1 20.06 4.58 -5.63
CA VAL A 1 21.24 4.95 -6.45
C VAL A 1 21.33 3.98 -7.60
N CYS A 2 20.95 4.39 -8.80
CA CYS A 2 21.21 3.59 -10.00
C CYS A 2 22.54 4.05 -10.59
N LEU A 3 23.49 3.12 -10.74
CA LEU A 3 24.69 3.35 -11.53
C LEU A 3 24.34 2.99 -12.97
N GLY A 4 24.26 3.98 -13.84
CA GLY A 4 24.05 3.81 -15.28
C GLY A 4 24.98 4.72 -16.05
N MET A 5 25.36 4.33 -17.26
CA MET A 5 25.89 5.28 -18.24
C MET A 5 24.69 5.93 -18.91
N LEU A 6 24.53 7.24 -18.73
CA LEU A 6 23.62 8.02 -19.55
C LEU A 6 24.34 8.27 -20.88
N GLU A 7 23.92 7.57 -21.93
CA GLU A 7 24.20 8.02 -23.29
C GLU A 7 23.20 9.13 -23.60
N TRP A 8 23.56 10.37 -23.27
CA TRP A 8 22.75 11.53 -23.63
C TRP A 8 23.24 12.03 -25.01
N PRO A 9 22.48 11.83 -26.10
CA PRO A 9 22.89 12.26 -27.44
C PRO A 9 23.02 13.79 -27.62
N ASP A 10 22.57 14.60 -26.65
CA ASP A 10 22.49 16.06 -26.73
C ASP A 10 23.54 16.80 -25.89
N LEU A 11 24.47 16.10 -25.24
CA LEU A 11 25.56 16.81 -24.55
C LEU A 11 26.41 17.62 -25.53
N GLU A 12 26.46 17.27 -26.81
CA GLU A 12 27.18 18.06 -27.82
C GLU A 12 26.44 19.33 -28.23
N THR A 13 25.11 19.40 -28.05
CA THR A 13 24.25 20.51 -28.51
C THR A 13 23.90 21.52 -27.43
N ILE A 14 24.07 21.19 -26.14
CA ILE A 14 23.85 22.14 -25.04
C ILE A 14 25.00 23.17 -25.02
N ASP A 15 24.62 24.45 -25.15
CA ASP A 15 25.53 25.59 -25.04
C ASP A 15 26.21 25.61 -23.67
N ALA A 16 27.51 25.91 -23.65
CA ALA A 16 28.29 25.89 -22.43
C ALA A 16 27.86 27.01 -21.46
N GLY A 17 27.40 28.15 -21.99
CA GLY A 17 26.88 29.26 -21.19
C GLY A 17 25.57 28.91 -20.52
N GLU A 18 24.60 28.35 -21.27
CA GLU A 18 23.30 27.93 -20.69
C GLU A 18 23.45 26.89 -19.57
N TRP A 19 24.40 25.96 -19.70
CA TRP A 19 24.68 24.97 -18.67
C TRP A 19 25.26 25.60 -17.39
N GLU A 20 26.24 26.48 -17.55
CA GLU A 20 26.91 27.16 -16.44
C GLU A 20 25.95 28.11 -15.71
N ASP A 21 25.07 28.80 -16.44
CA ASP A 21 24.02 29.64 -15.89
C ASP A 21 22.98 28.83 -15.10
N ALA A 22 22.59 27.64 -15.60
CA ALA A 22 21.56 26.81 -14.97
C ALA A 22 22.06 26.06 -13.72
N LEU A 23 23.29 25.57 -13.74
CA LEU A 23 23.81 24.64 -12.72
C LEU A 23 24.98 25.19 -11.90
N GLY A 24 25.51 26.37 -12.25
CA GLY A 24 26.65 27.00 -11.55
C GLY A 24 27.94 26.18 -11.61
N THR A 25 28.04 25.25 -12.56
CA THR A 25 29.20 24.38 -12.76
C THR A 25 29.50 24.25 -14.24
N GLY A 26 30.77 24.04 -14.59
CA GLY A 26 31.17 23.82 -15.98
C GLY A 26 30.58 22.53 -16.57
N LYS A 27 30.38 22.53 -17.89
CA LYS A 27 29.85 21.39 -18.64
C LYS A 27 30.62 20.07 -18.34
N PRO A 28 29.91 18.93 -18.23
CA PRO A 28 30.50 17.60 -18.11
C PRO A 28 31.63 17.35 -19.12
N ARG A 29 32.76 16.80 -18.68
CA ARG A 29 33.75 16.24 -19.61
C ARG A 29 33.23 14.89 -20.15
N GLY A 30 33.55 14.57 -21.40
CA GLY A 30 33.31 13.23 -21.95
C GLY A 30 33.91 12.15 -21.03
N GLY A 31 33.12 11.13 -20.69
CA GLY A 31 33.52 10.08 -19.74
C GLY A 31 33.35 10.43 -18.25
N ALA A 32 32.79 11.58 -17.91
CA ALA A 32 32.44 11.91 -16.52
C ALA A 32 31.42 10.91 -15.95
N ARG A 33 31.59 10.54 -14.68
CA ARG A 33 30.65 9.70 -13.94
C ARG A 33 29.65 10.58 -13.19
N TRP A 34 28.38 10.24 -13.29
CA TRP A 34 27.28 11.00 -12.70
C TRP A 34 26.59 10.19 -11.61
N LEU A 35 26.29 10.86 -10.50
CA LEU A 35 25.35 10.38 -9.50
C LEU A 35 24.01 11.04 -9.80
N VAL A 36 23.09 10.25 -10.39
CA VAL A 36 21.72 10.70 -10.63
C VAL A 36 20.87 10.31 -9.43
N TYR A 37 20.34 11.31 -8.76
CA TYR A 37 19.32 11.13 -7.72
C TYR A 37 17.96 11.26 -8.38
N ASP A 38 17.26 10.13 -8.54
CA ASP A 38 15.84 10.16 -8.91
C ASP A 38 15.02 10.46 -7.65
N TRP A 39 14.27 11.55 -7.69
CA TRP A 39 13.41 11.97 -6.61
C TRP A 39 12.04 11.33 -6.78
N ASP A 40 11.62 10.54 -5.79
CA ASP A 40 10.37 9.78 -5.86
C ASP A 40 9.12 10.53 -5.38
N GLY A 41 9.29 11.74 -4.86
CA GLY A 41 8.22 12.48 -4.21
C GLY A 41 8.06 12.14 -2.73
N LEU A 42 7.16 12.86 -2.06
CA LEU A 42 6.82 12.66 -0.64
C LEU A 42 5.54 11.86 -0.41
N ASN A 43 4.87 11.46 -1.49
CA ASN A 43 3.61 10.75 -1.38
C ASN A 43 3.87 9.31 -0.95
N THR A 44 3.34 8.96 0.22
CA THR A 44 3.28 7.59 0.71
C THR A 44 1.84 7.11 0.74
N LEU A 45 1.63 5.81 0.91
CA LEU A 45 0.30 5.26 1.13
C LEU A 45 -0.37 5.95 2.33
N SER A 46 0.39 6.24 3.39
CA SER A 46 -0.09 6.98 4.58
C SER A 46 -0.76 8.31 4.21
N SER A 47 -0.09 9.10 3.34
CA SER A 47 -0.62 10.39 2.87
C SER A 47 -1.87 10.28 1.98
N PHE A 48 -2.09 9.09 1.41
CA PHE A 48 -3.19 8.78 0.51
C PHE A 48 -4.37 8.09 1.19
N CYS A 49 -4.16 7.46 2.37
CA CYS A 49 -5.17 6.83 3.22
C CYS A 49 -6.10 7.85 3.91
N VAL A 50 -6.57 8.86 3.16
CA VAL A 50 -7.55 9.84 3.62
C VAL A 50 -8.58 10.10 2.51
N PRO A 51 -9.82 10.47 2.87
CA PRO A 51 -10.91 10.65 1.91
C PRO A 51 -10.56 11.62 0.78
N GLN A 52 -11.06 11.35 -0.42
CA GLN A 52 -10.70 12.13 -1.62
C GLN A 52 -11.04 13.61 -1.50
N ASN A 53 -12.18 13.95 -0.91
CA ASN A 53 -12.59 15.33 -0.64
C ASN A 53 -11.58 16.05 0.27
N VAL A 54 -11.04 15.37 1.28
CA VAL A 54 -10.01 15.90 2.17
C VAL A 54 -8.71 16.13 1.39
N ARG A 55 -8.28 15.15 0.56
CA ARG A 55 -7.06 15.29 -0.28
C ARG A 55 -7.16 16.47 -1.24
N VAL A 56 -8.28 16.58 -1.96
CA VAL A 56 -8.53 17.66 -2.91
C VAL A 56 -8.61 19.02 -2.20
N ALA A 57 -9.30 19.09 -1.06
CA ALA A 57 -9.39 20.34 -0.29
C ALA A 57 -8.03 20.80 0.23
N ARG A 58 -7.23 19.88 0.80
CA ARG A 58 -5.87 20.17 1.29
C ARG A 58 -4.97 20.73 0.19
N GLU A 59 -4.99 20.09 -0.98
CA GLU A 59 -4.17 20.51 -2.12
C GLU A 59 -4.63 21.86 -2.68
N LYS A 60 -5.94 22.12 -2.76
CA LYS A 60 -6.47 23.43 -3.17
C LYS A 60 -6.04 24.53 -2.22
N ALA A 61 -6.16 24.31 -0.91
CA ALA A 61 -5.76 25.29 0.11
C ALA A 61 -4.26 25.61 0.03
N TRP A 62 -3.40 24.59 -0.17
CA TRP A 62 -1.97 24.81 -0.37
C TRP A 62 -1.66 25.62 -1.63
N ARG A 63 -2.43 25.45 -2.71
CA ARG A 63 -2.24 26.15 -3.97
C ARG A 63 -2.70 27.60 -3.95
N GLU A 64 -3.79 27.89 -3.25
CA GLU A 64 -4.29 29.26 -3.07
C GLU A 64 -3.24 30.15 -2.37
N ASP A 65 -2.42 29.56 -1.49
CA ASP A 65 -1.29 30.22 -0.81
C ASP A 65 -0.08 30.46 -1.74
N GLN A 66 0.03 29.74 -2.87
CA GLN A 66 1.19 29.75 -3.78
C GLN A 66 0.94 30.43 -5.14
N SER A 67 0.07 31.44 -5.18
CA SER A 67 -0.53 32.09 -6.37
C SER A 67 0.39 32.63 -7.50
N THR A 68 1.70 32.34 -7.51
CA THR A 68 2.66 32.83 -8.52
C THR A 68 3.49 31.75 -9.23
N LEU A 69 3.37 30.47 -8.89
CA LEU A 69 4.12 29.39 -9.55
C LEU A 69 3.28 28.72 -10.64
N GLY A 70 3.91 28.39 -11.78
CA GLY A 70 3.33 27.59 -12.87
C GLY A 70 3.08 26.14 -12.47
N LEU A 71 2.21 25.95 -11.47
CA LEU A 71 1.93 24.67 -10.86
C LEU A 71 1.14 23.76 -11.82
N PRO A 72 1.37 22.43 -11.77
CA PRO A 72 0.61 21.46 -12.55
C PRO A 72 -0.89 21.54 -12.24
N PRO A 73 -1.79 20.94 -13.06
CA PRO A 73 -3.24 21.02 -12.84
C PRO A 73 -3.65 20.63 -11.41
N ALA A 74 -4.64 21.32 -10.84
CA ALA A 74 -5.17 20.98 -9.52
C ALA A 74 -5.83 19.59 -9.54
N PRO A 75 -5.76 18.81 -8.45
CA PRO A 75 -6.42 17.51 -8.39
C PRO A 75 -7.93 17.67 -8.53
N VAL A 76 -8.53 16.73 -9.25
CA VAL A 76 -9.97 16.72 -9.52
C VAL A 76 -10.63 15.60 -8.73
N ARG A 77 -11.84 15.85 -8.23
CA ARG A 77 -12.67 14.79 -7.68
C ARG A 77 -13.17 13.93 -8.85
N VAL A 78 -12.76 12.69 -8.88
CA VAL A 78 -13.30 11.65 -9.77
C VAL A 78 -14.45 10.93 -9.10
N ASP A 79 -15.19 10.15 -9.88
CA ASP A 79 -16.22 9.26 -9.35
C ASP A 79 -15.61 8.11 -8.51
N TRP A 80 -16.44 7.51 -7.67
CA TRP A 80 -16.02 6.46 -6.75
C TRP A 80 -15.47 5.22 -7.46
N ALA A 81 -16.03 4.84 -8.62
CA ALA A 81 -15.59 3.66 -9.36
C ALA A 81 -14.20 3.86 -9.97
N THR A 82 -13.89 5.07 -10.44
CA THR A 82 -12.54 5.44 -10.87
C THR A 82 -11.55 5.39 -9.69
N ALA A 83 -11.94 5.93 -8.53
CA ALA A 83 -11.09 5.91 -7.34
C ALA A 83 -10.83 4.47 -6.82
N SER A 84 -11.87 3.64 -6.74
CA SER A 84 -11.76 2.25 -6.28
C SER A 84 -10.91 1.42 -7.22
N ARG A 85 -11.07 1.58 -8.55
CA ARG A 85 -10.20 0.95 -9.55
C ARG A 85 -8.75 1.37 -9.38
N PHE A 86 -8.47 2.66 -9.17
CA PHE A 86 -7.10 3.11 -8.92
C PHE A 86 -6.49 2.49 -7.66
N VAL A 87 -7.27 2.42 -6.58
CA VAL A 87 -6.85 1.79 -5.33
C VAL A 87 -6.53 0.30 -5.52
N VAL A 88 -7.45 -0.47 -6.10
CA VAL A 88 -7.31 -1.93 -6.22
C VAL A 88 -6.33 -2.31 -7.35
N LYS A 89 -6.50 -1.75 -8.55
CA LYS A 89 -5.72 -2.10 -9.76
C LYS A 89 -4.41 -1.37 -9.88
N GLY A 90 -4.33 -0.16 -9.34
CA GLY A 90 -3.10 0.61 -9.28
C GLY A 90 -2.31 0.23 -8.03
N VAL A 91 -2.75 0.74 -6.90
CA VAL A 91 -1.97 0.76 -5.67
C VAL A 91 -1.78 -0.63 -5.08
N MET A 92 -2.87 -1.37 -4.81
CA MET A 92 -2.78 -2.69 -4.16
C MET A 92 -2.05 -3.71 -5.03
N ARG A 93 -2.37 -3.79 -6.32
CA ARG A 93 -1.69 -4.66 -7.28
C ARG A 93 -0.18 -4.37 -7.35
N LYS A 94 0.23 -3.11 -7.56
CA LYS A 94 1.66 -2.77 -7.70
C LYS A 94 2.43 -2.93 -6.38
N ALA A 95 1.79 -2.70 -5.23
CA ALA A 95 2.38 -2.99 -3.93
C ALA A 95 2.61 -4.50 -3.74
N LEU A 96 1.65 -5.35 -4.13
CA LEU A 96 1.82 -6.81 -4.15
C LEU A 96 2.93 -7.24 -5.11
N GLU A 97 3.02 -6.64 -6.30
CA GLU A 97 4.10 -6.91 -7.26
C GLU A 97 5.48 -6.58 -6.67
N ALA A 98 5.60 -5.45 -5.97
CA ALA A 98 6.85 -5.05 -5.32
C ALA A 98 7.23 -5.99 -4.18
N VAL A 99 6.28 -6.40 -3.33
CA VAL A 99 6.53 -7.37 -2.26
C VAL A 99 6.87 -8.75 -2.83
N ALA A 100 6.17 -9.19 -3.89
CA ALA A 100 6.47 -10.44 -4.59
C ALA A 100 7.89 -10.44 -5.15
N PHE A 101 8.34 -9.33 -5.73
CA PHE A 101 9.72 -9.18 -6.20
C PHE A 101 10.73 -9.37 -5.06
N CYS A 102 10.50 -8.75 -3.88
CA CYS A 102 11.37 -8.95 -2.72
C CYS A 102 11.40 -10.42 -2.26
N HIS A 103 10.24 -11.08 -2.17
CA HIS A 103 10.13 -12.47 -1.77
C HIS A 103 10.83 -13.41 -2.76
N GLU A 104 10.68 -13.18 -4.06
CA GLU A 104 11.35 -13.94 -5.12
C GLU A 104 12.87 -13.74 -5.13
N ALA A 105 13.34 -12.56 -4.72
CA ALA A 105 14.75 -12.28 -4.49
C ALA A 105 15.29 -12.92 -3.20
N GLY A 106 14.45 -13.60 -2.41
CA GLY A 106 14.85 -14.29 -1.18
C GLY A 106 14.86 -13.41 0.08
N TYR A 107 14.21 -12.25 0.05
CA TYR A 107 14.16 -11.31 1.18
C TYR A 107 12.73 -11.03 1.66
N ALA A 108 12.56 -10.88 2.97
CA ALA A 108 11.37 -10.26 3.56
C ALA A 108 11.65 -8.80 3.90
N HIS A 109 10.61 -7.96 3.79
CA HIS A 109 10.69 -6.54 4.10
C HIS A 109 10.64 -6.27 5.62
N ARG A 110 9.85 -7.04 6.37
CA ARG A 110 9.76 -7.06 7.86
C ARG A 110 9.23 -5.80 8.53
N SER A 111 8.81 -4.82 7.76
CA SER A 111 8.47 -3.48 8.26
C SER A 111 7.47 -2.77 7.35
N LEU A 112 6.62 -3.53 6.66
CA LEU A 112 5.61 -2.94 5.78
C LEU A 112 4.60 -2.12 6.58
N SER A 113 4.52 -0.85 6.23
CA SER A 113 3.55 0.11 6.76
C SER A 113 3.18 1.09 5.65
N PRO A 114 2.10 1.88 5.80
CA PRO A 114 1.73 2.88 4.81
C PRO A 114 2.82 3.91 4.51
N GLU A 115 3.71 4.20 5.46
CA GLU A 115 4.83 5.14 5.31
C GLU A 115 5.94 4.56 4.42
N ASN A 116 6.07 3.24 4.42
CA ASN A 116 7.10 2.50 3.69
C ASN A 116 6.66 2.10 2.27
N ILE A 117 5.46 2.50 1.85
CA ILE A 117 4.95 2.29 0.50
C ILE A 117 4.85 3.66 -0.18
N VAL A 118 5.82 3.96 -1.04
CA VAL A 118 5.90 5.22 -1.78
C VAL A 118 5.04 5.13 -3.04
N LEU A 119 4.24 6.17 -3.27
CA LEU A 119 3.38 6.32 -4.43
C LEU A 119 3.93 7.44 -5.30
N SER A 120 4.42 7.10 -6.48
CA SER A 120 5.09 8.03 -7.40
C SER A 120 4.47 7.98 -8.79
N SER A 121 5.04 8.78 -9.70
CA SER A 121 4.59 8.88 -11.09
C SER A 121 5.77 8.70 -12.06
N THR A 122 5.47 8.15 -13.23
CA THR A 122 6.37 8.18 -14.40
C THR A 122 6.58 9.60 -14.95
N SER A 123 5.67 10.53 -14.63
CA SER A 123 5.78 11.95 -14.97
C SER A 123 6.92 12.65 -14.20
N GLN A 124 7.30 13.85 -14.66
CA GLN A 124 8.21 14.73 -13.91
C GLN A 124 7.61 15.12 -12.55
N ASP A 125 6.33 15.47 -12.52
CA ASP A 125 5.58 15.63 -11.27
C ASP A 125 5.20 14.25 -10.70
N LYS A 126 5.85 13.89 -9.59
CA LYS A 126 5.66 12.61 -8.90
C LYS A 126 4.28 12.44 -8.27
N SER A 127 3.48 13.50 -8.21
CA SER A 127 2.10 13.47 -7.70
C SER A 127 1.04 13.24 -8.79
N THR A 128 1.40 13.35 -10.08
CA THR A 128 0.44 13.33 -11.20
C THR A 128 -0.47 12.08 -11.19
N ALA A 129 0.11 10.89 -10.99
CA ALA A 129 -0.67 9.66 -10.93
C ALA A 129 -1.74 9.67 -9.82
N LEU A 130 -1.46 10.30 -8.68
CA LEU A 130 -2.36 10.41 -7.53
C LEU A 130 -3.38 11.54 -7.68
N GLN A 131 -3.02 12.62 -8.36
CA GLN A 131 -3.95 13.72 -8.66
C GLN A 131 -5.01 13.30 -9.69
N GLN A 132 -4.61 12.48 -10.66
CA GLN A 132 -5.46 12.01 -11.76
C GLN A 132 -6.03 10.60 -11.53
N LEU A 133 -5.62 9.91 -10.45
CA LEU A 133 -5.95 8.51 -10.17
C LEU A 133 -5.78 7.60 -11.40
N THR A 134 -4.63 7.71 -12.06
CA THR A 134 -4.33 7.01 -13.32
C THR A 134 -3.32 5.87 -13.08
N PRO A 135 -3.75 4.59 -13.15
CA PRO A 135 -2.87 3.45 -12.83
C PRO A 135 -1.66 3.28 -13.76
N SER A 136 -1.77 3.70 -15.03
CA SER A 136 -0.68 3.59 -16.01
C SER A 136 0.49 4.52 -15.69
N LEU A 137 0.22 5.65 -15.02
CA LEU A 137 1.26 6.59 -14.59
C LEU A 137 1.88 6.20 -13.24
N LEU A 138 1.16 5.40 -12.44
CA LEU A 138 1.54 5.06 -11.07
C LEU A 138 2.76 4.15 -11.02
N ILE A 139 3.72 4.57 -10.19
CA ILE A 139 4.84 3.75 -9.73
C ILE A 139 4.64 3.51 -8.23
N VAL A 140 4.78 2.27 -7.77
CA VAL A 140 4.81 1.94 -6.34
C VAL A 140 6.21 1.43 -6.01
N LYS A 141 6.82 1.99 -4.96
CA LYS A 141 8.13 1.59 -4.46
C LYS A 141 8.04 1.24 -2.99
N LEU A 142 8.80 0.24 -2.57
CA LEU A 142 8.99 -0.06 -1.15
C LEU A 142 10.18 0.74 -0.63
N ASN A 143 10.07 1.23 0.59
CA ASN A 143 11.11 1.93 1.34
C ASN A 143 11.21 1.35 2.76
N GLY A 144 12.27 1.68 3.50
CA GLY A 144 12.38 1.25 4.90
C GLY A 144 12.97 -0.15 5.07
N PHE A 145 13.88 -0.56 4.19
CA PHE A 145 14.58 -1.86 4.25
C PHE A 145 15.54 -2.04 5.44
N GLY A 146 15.58 -1.11 6.40
CA GLY A 146 16.46 -1.17 7.57
C GLY A 146 16.23 -2.39 8.48
N PHE A 147 15.06 -3.02 8.38
CA PHE A 147 14.72 -4.26 9.10
C PHE A 147 14.61 -5.49 8.17
N SER A 148 14.92 -5.35 6.88
CA SER A 148 14.81 -6.45 5.93
C SER A 148 15.82 -7.55 6.23
N THR A 149 15.42 -8.79 5.97
CA THR A 149 16.26 -9.98 6.23
C THR A 149 16.05 -11.02 5.14
N PRO A 150 17.01 -11.95 4.94
CA PRO A 150 16.75 -13.15 4.15
C PRO A 150 15.51 -13.89 4.67
N LEU A 151 14.75 -14.53 3.79
CA LEU A 151 13.51 -15.23 4.17
C LEU A 151 13.72 -16.28 5.27
N ALA A 152 14.83 -17.02 5.19
CA ALA A 152 15.22 -18.04 6.14
C ALA A 152 16.06 -17.50 7.32
N ASP A 153 16.02 -16.19 7.61
CA ASP A 153 16.75 -15.61 8.74
C ASP A 153 16.38 -16.30 10.05
N SER A 154 17.41 -16.77 10.76
CA SER A 154 17.32 -17.50 12.01
C SER A 154 17.89 -16.69 13.18
N SER A 155 17.92 -15.36 13.06
CA SER A 155 18.29 -14.46 14.16
C SER A 155 17.39 -14.69 15.39
N PRO A 156 17.84 -14.33 16.61
CA PRO A 156 17.06 -14.54 17.83
C PRO A 156 15.64 -13.93 17.76
N GLN A 157 15.50 -12.75 17.15
CA GLN A 157 14.23 -12.08 16.96
C GLN A 157 13.28 -12.88 16.05
N ARG A 158 13.83 -13.53 15.01
CA ARG A 158 13.05 -14.40 14.11
C ARG A 158 12.62 -15.68 14.78
N LEU A 159 13.51 -16.31 15.53
CA LEU A 159 13.18 -17.51 16.30
C LEU A 159 12.11 -17.21 17.35
N GLU A 160 12.10 -16.01 17.93
CA GLU A 160 11.07 -15.61 18.88
C GLU A 160 9.69 -15.42 18.21
N SER A 161 9.63 -14.75 17.05
CA SER A 161 8.39 -14.70 16.26
C SER A 161 7.92 -16.10 15.85
N ALA A 162 8.85 -16.97 15.43
CA ALA A 162 8.53 -18.35 15.10
C ALA A 162 7.92 -19.11 16.29
N ARG A 163 8.45 -18.94 17.50
CA ARG A 163 7.87 -19.52 18.73
C ARG A 163 6.47 -18.99 19.03
N LEU A 164 6.24 -17.68 18.87
CA LEU A 164 4.92 -17.07 19.09
C LEU A 164 3.84 -17.75 18.25
N TYR A 165 4.15 -18.04 16.98
CA TYR A 165 3.24 -18.73 16.07
C TYR A 165 3.39 -20.26 16.06
N LYS A 166 4.22 -20.83 16.94
CA LYS A 166 4.51 -22.28 17.01
C LYS A 166 4.97 -22.85 15.67
N VAL A 167 5.81 -22.08 14.96
CA VAL A 167 6.41 -22.42 13.68
C VAL A 167 7.84 -22.91 13.91
N GLY A 168 8.20 -24.04 13.30
CA GLY A 168 9.57 -24.57 13.36
C GLY A 168 9.91 -25.38 14.62
N GLU A 169 8.95 -25.61 15.53
CA GLU A 169 9.15 -26.48 16.70
C GLU A 169 9.55 -27.89 16.26
N GLY A 170 10.67 -28.39 16.80
CA GLY A 170 11.21 -29.72 16.46
C GLY A 170 11.83 -29.85 15.08
N LYS A 171 11.88 -28.79 14.26
CA LYS A 171 12.47 -28.80 12.91
C LYS A 171 13.93 -28.40 12.94
N VAL A 172 14.72 -28.97 12.03
CA VAL A 172 16.16 -28.70 11.89
C VAL A 172 16.55 -28.49 10.43
N GLY A 173 17.67 -27.79 10.19
CA GLY A 173 18.25 -27.63 8.86
C GLY A 173 17.26 -27.06 7.82
N GLY A 174 17.12 -27.76 6.69
CA GLY A 174 16.28 -27.31 5.57
C GLY A 174 14.80 -27.16 5.92
N GLU A 175 14.26 -28.01 6.80
CA GLU A 175 12.85 -27.92 7.22
C GLU A 175 12.58 -26.67 8.06
N LEU A 176 13.53 -26.31 8.92
CA LEU A 176 13.48 -25.07 9.67
C LEU A 176 13.56 -23.87 8.73
N ASN A 177 14.49 -23.88 7.77
CA ASN A 177 14.63 -22.80 6.79
C ASN A 177 13.35 -22.57 5.97
N LEU A 178 12.67 -23.65 5.55
CA LEU A 178 11.41 -23.52 4.83
C LEU A 178 10.29 -22.97 5.73
N ALA A 179 10.21 -23.43 6.98
CA ALA A 179 9.24 -22.93 7.95
C ALA A 179 9.44 -21.44 8.24
N LEU A 180 10.69 -21.01 8.45
CA LEU A 180 11.05 -19.60 8.66
C LEU A 180 10.75 -18.76 7.42
N SER A 181 11.06 -19.25 6.22
CA SER A 181 10.74 -18.57 4.96
C SER A 181 9.24 -18.37 4.80
N SER A 182 8.44 -19.40 5.10
CA SER A 182 6.98 -19.35 5.05
C SER A 182 6.43 -18.29 6.01
N LEU A 183 6.95 -18.25 7.23
CA LEU A 183 6.54 -17.28 8.24
C LEU A 183 6.94 -15.85 7.86
N SER A 184 8.16 -15.66 7.35
CA SER A 184 8.65 -14.35 6.89
C SER A 184 7.74 -13.76 5.81
N ILE A 185 7.33 -14.58 4.83
CA ILE A 185 6.35 -14.17 3.81
C ILE A 185 4.99 -13.85 4.44
N ALA A 186 4.51 -14.71 5.35
CA ALA A 186 3.21 -14.54 5.98
C ALA A 186 3.12 -13.26 6.85
N GLU A 187 4.20 -12.90 7.55
CA GLU A 187 4.25 -11.65 8.31
C GLU A 187 4.23 -10.42 7.39
N ASP A 188 4.99 -10.42 6.29
CA ASP A 188 4.91 -9.33 5.29
C ASP A 188 3.50 -9.21 4.69
N LEU A 189 2.88 -10.35 4.34
CA LEU A 189 1.51 -10.38 3.81
C LEU A 189 0.47 -9.89 4.83
N TYR A 190 0.64 -10.23 6.11
CA TYR A 190 -0.21 -9.72 7.18
C TYR A 190 -0.13 -8.19 7.27
N SER A 191 1.09 -7.64 7.36
CA SER A 191 1.32 -6.20 7.43
C SER A 191 0.81 -5.48 6.17
N LEU A 192 1.02 -6.04 4.98
CA LEU A 192 0.47 -5.50 3.74
C LEU A 192 -1.07 -5.55 3.72
N GLY A 193 -1.67 -6.60 4.29
CA GLY A 193 -3.12 -6.72 4.45
C GLY A 193 -3.71 -5.59 5.30
N LEU A 194 -3.02 -5.22 6.39
CA LEU A 194 -3.40 -4.06 7.20
C LEU A 194 -3.27 -2.75 6.41
N CYS A 195 -2.19 -2.58 5.64
CA CYS A 195 -2.00 -1.42 4.76
C CYS A 195 -3.16 -1.30 3.75
N PHE A 196 -3.59 -2.41 3.15
CA PHE A 196 -4.70 -2.43 2.21
C PHE A 196 -6.04 -2.15 2.86
N LEU A 197 -6.29 -2.69 4.05
CA LEU A 197 -7.51 -2.39 4.79
C LEU A 197 -7.57 -0.89 5.17
N GLN A 198 -6.46 -0.32 5.64
CA GLN A 198 -6.37 1.12 5.93
C GLN A 198 -6.56 1.96 4.66
N LEU A 199 -5.99 1.54 3.53
CA LEU A 199 -6.17 2.21 2.25
C LEU A 199 -7.63 2.19 1.80
N LEU A 200 -8.29 1.04 1.87
CA LEU A 200 -9.69 0.86 1.47
C LEU A 200 -10.61 1.71 2.35
N LEU A 201 -10.49 1.60 3.68
CA LEU A 201 -11.35 2.33 4.61
C LEU A 201 -11.00 3.82 4.70
N GLY A 202 -9.75 4.21 4.44
CA GLY A 202 -9.34 5.61 4.47
C GLY A 202 -9.59 6.34 3.15
N ALA A 203 -9.06 5.83 2.04
CA ALA A 203 -9.07 6.53 0.77
C ALA A 203 -10.41 6.48 0.03
N LEU A 204 -11.22 5.45 0.27
CA LEU A 204 -12.52 5.23 -0.40
C LEU A 204 -13.74 5.50 0.49
N ALA A 205 -13.53 5.90 1.75
CA ALA A 205 -14.62 6.35 2.60
C ALA A 205 -15.22 7.65 2.07
N GLU A 206 -16.53 7.79 2.24
CA GLU A 206 -17.28 8.98 1.85
C GLU A 206 -17.88 9.67 3.08
N ASP A 207 -17.89 11.00 3.07
CA ASP A 207 -18.72 11.77 4.00
C ASP A 207 -20.19 11.48 3.65
N GLU A 208 -20.92 10.81 4.54
CA GLU A 208 -22.37 10.75 4.43
C GLU A 208 -23.02 11.95 5.13
N VAL A 209 -24.03 12.51 4.47
CA VAL A 209 -24.93 13.48 5.08
C VAL A 209 -26.15 12.70 5.53
N VAL A 210 -26.25 12.44 6.83
CA VAL A 210 -27.43 11.80 7.40
C VAL A 210 -28.52 12.85 7.50
N ILE A 211 -29.62 12.63 6.78
CA ILE A 211 -30.84 13.42 6.90
C ILE A 211 -31.62 12.84 8.07
N LYS A 212 -31.62 13.51 9.22
CA LYS A 212 -32.52 13.15 10.32
C LYS A 212 -33.84 13.85 10.08
N GLU A 213 -34.92 13.06 9.97
CA GLU A 213 -36.27 13.61 10.02
C GLU A 213 -36.46 14.24 11.40
N GLY A 214 -36.60 15.56 11.42
CA GLY A 214 -37.13 16.25 12.59
C GLY A 214 -38.54 15.76 12.83
N GLY A 215 -38.92 15.52 14.10
CA GLY A 215 -40.32 15.25 14.45
C GLY A 215 -41.25 16.35 13.91
N LEU A 216 -42.57 16.13 14.01
CA LEU A 216 -43.69 16.84 13.35
C LEU A 216 -43.64 18.40 13.28
N PHE A 217 -42.70 19.07 13.94
CA PHE A 217 -42.49 20.52 13.96
C PHE A 217 -41.00 20.97 13.86
N SER A 218 -40.06 20.15 13.38
CA SER A 218 -38.62 20.49 13.34
C SER A 218 -38.06 20.51 11.91
N ASP A 219 -37.28 21.54 11.61
CA ASP A 219 -36.47 21.65 10.39
C ASP A 219 -35.59 20.41 10.21
N THR A 220 -35.43 19.97 8.95
CA THR A 220 -34.55 18.86 8.58
C THR A 220 -33.10 19.19 8.92
N ILE A 221 -32.50 18.48 9.88
CA ILE A 221 -31.09 18.63 10.22
C ILE A 221 -30.27 17.70 9.33
N LYS A 222 -29.42 18.29 8.49
CA LYS A 222 -28.38 17.59 7.73
C LYS A 222 -27.14 17.48 8.62
N GLU A 223 -26.94 16.33 9.24
CA GLU A 223 -25.74 16.07 10.03
C GLU A 223 -24.66 15.45 9.12
N LYS A 224 -23.51 16.12 9.03
CA LYS A 224 -22.37 15.60 8.31
C LYS A 224 -21.64 14.61 9.21
N VAL A 225 -21.65 13.32 8.84
CA VAL A 225 -20.90 12.30 9.57
C VAL A 225 -19.44 12.40 9.14
N SER A 226 -18.54 12.63 10.10
CA SER A 226 -17.10 12.64 9.85
C SER A 226 -16.59 11.22 9.62
N VAL A 227 -15.79 11.01 8.58
CA VAL A 227 -15.12 9.73 8.34
C VAL A 227 -14.21 9.38 9.53
N PRO A 228 -14.26 8.14 10.06
CA PRO A 228 -13.38 7.71 11.14
C PRO A 228 -11.90 7.73 10.70
N VAL A 229 -11.00 8.09 11.62
CA VAL A 229 -9.56 8.01 11.37
C VAL A 229 -9.13 6.54 11.49
N VAL A 230 -8.60 5.99 10.41
CA VAL A 230 -8.11 4.60 10.37
C VAL A 230 -6.60 4.58 10.38
N THR A 231 -6.01 3.94 11.39
CA THR A 231 -4.57 3.74 11.52
C THR A 231 -4.23 2.25 11.52
N GLN A 232 -3.04 1.89 11.04
CA GLN A 232 -2.58 0.50 11.04
C GLN A 232 -2.61 -0.12 12.45
N GLN A 233 -2.12 0.60 13.47
CA GLN A 233 -2.15 0.13 14.86
C GLN A 233 -3.58 -0.03 15.39
N GLY A 234 -4.50 0.88 15.02
CA GLY A 234 -5.90 0.76 15.39
C GLY A 234 -6.55 -0.49 14.77
N LEU A 235 -6.27 -0.74 13.50
CA LEU A 235 -6.77 -1.94 12.79
C LEU A 235 -6.17 -3.23 13.35
N GLU A 236 -4.87 -3.24 13.66
CA GLU A 236 -4.21 -4.41 14.25
C GLU A 236 -4.85 -4.78 15.59
N ARG A 237 -5.01 -3.80 16.51
CA ARG A 237 -5.72 -4.02 17.78
C ARG A 237 -7.16 -4.46 17.58
N GLN A 238 -7.87 -3.84 16.65
CA GLN A 238 -9.26 -4.19 16.39
C GLN A 238 -9.40 -5.63 15.87
N ILE A 239 -8.51 -6.05 14.96
CA ILE A 239 -8.52 -7.40 14.41
C ILE A 239 -8.07 -8.41 15.46
N GLU A 240 -6.93 -8.18 16.12
CA GLU A 240 -6.31 -9.14 17.02
C GLU A 240 -7.02 -9.20 18.38
N ASP A 241 -7.28 -8.05 19.01
CA ASP A 241 -7.76 -8.00 20.38
C ASP A 241 -9.30 -8.00 20.47
N VAL A 242 -9.97 -7.27 19.58
CA VAL A 242 -11.44 -7.10 19.64
C VAL A 242 -12.13 -8.27 18.92
N PHE A 243 -11.73 -8.56 17.69
CA PHE A 243 -12.36 -9.58 16.87
C PHE A 243 -11.66 -10.94 16.89
N ASN A 244 -10.53 -11.08 17.62
CA ASN A 244 -9.79 -12.34 17.73
C ASN A 244 -9.42 -12.97 16.37
N GLY A 245 -9.10 -12.14 15.39
CA GLY A 245 -8.79 -12.54 14.01
C GLY A 245 -10.01 -12.82 13.13
N ASP A 246 -11.24 -12.60 13.60
CA ASP A 246 -12.47 -12.82 12.85
C ASP A 246 -12.77 -11.64 11.90
N ILE A 247 -12.39 -11.81 10.63
CA ILE A 247 -12.65 -10.82 9.58
C ILE A 247 -14.14 -10.69 9.25
N GLY A 248 -14.95 -11.73 9.54
CA GLY A 248 -16.41 -11.66 9.41
C GLY A 248 -17.03 -10.67 10.40
N GLN A 249 -16.57 -10.67 11.65
CA GLN A 249 -16.99 -9.68 12.64
C GLN A 249 -16.53 -8.26 12.28
N LEU A 250 -15.30 -8.11 11.78
CA LEU A 250 -14.82 -6.82 11.25
C LEU A 250 -15.73 -6.31 10.12
N ARG A 251 -16.13 -7.17 9.20
CA ARG A 251 -17.08 -6.81 8.14
C ARG A 251 -18.41 -6.33 8.69
N GLU A 252 -18.99 -7.04 9.67
CA GLU A 252 -20.26 -6.62 10.28
C GLU A 252 -20.13 -5.30 11.04
N TYR A 253 -18.98 -5.04 11.66
CA TYR A 253 -18.65 -3.72 12.20
C TYR A 253 -18.62 -2.64 11.10
N CYS A 254 -17.91 -2.88 10.00
CA CYS A 254 -17.82 -1.92 8.89
C CYS A 254 -19.18 -1.61 8.26
N LYS A 255 -20.14 -2.55 8.24
CA LYS A 255 -21.51 -2.32 7.75
C LYS A 255 -22.32 -1.34 8.59
N GLN A 256 -21.97 -1.20 9.87
CA GLN A 256 -22.65 -0.28 10.78
C GLN A 256 -22.14 1.15 10.63
N GLU A 257 -21.03 1.33 9.91
CA GLU A 257 -20.38 2.62 9.68
C GLU A 257 -20.75 3.13 8.28
N PRO A 258 -21.64 4.14 8.15
CA PRO A 258 -22.19 4.53 6.86
C PRO A 258 -21.13 5.03 5.86
N ALA A 259 -20.04 5.62 6.38
CA ALA A 259 -18.89 6.05 5.58
C ALA A 259 -18.23 4.91 4.76
N TYR A 260 -18.44 3.65 5.16
CA TYR A 260 -17.85 2.48 4.52
C TYR A 260 -18.84 1.72 3.63
N ASN A 261 -20.10 2.17 3.48
CA ASN A 261 -21.14 1.46 2.73
C ASN A 261 -20.67 1.00 1.33
N LYS A 262 -20.07 1.90 0.55
CA LYS A 262 -19.56 1.55 -0.80
C LYS A 262 -18.35 0.63 -0.77
N VAL A 263 -17.48 0.78 0.25
CA VAL A 263 -16.31 -0.08 0.42
C VAL A 263 -16.76 -1.51 0.73
N VAL A 264 -17.67 -1.66 1.70
CA VAL A 264 -18.25 -2.96 2.05
C VAL A 264 -18.97 -3.57 0.86
N ALA A 265 -19.78 -2.79 0.13
CA ALA A 265 -20.47 -3.28 -1.06
C ALA A 265 -19.49 -3.85 -2.10
N MET A 266 -18.41 -3.14 -2.41
CA MET A 266 -17.37 -3.62 -3.34
C MET A 266 -16.66 -4.87 -2.81
N LEU A 267 -16.38 -4.96 -1.51
CA LEU A 267 -15.75 -6.15 -0.91
C LEU A 267 -16.71 -7.35 -0.86
N ASP A 268 -18.02 -7.11 -0.85
CA ASP A 268 -19.09 -8.11 -0.86
C ASP A 268 -19.38 -8.69 -2.25
N GLU A 269 -18.98 -7.98 -3.31
CA GLU A 269 -19.14 -8.43 -4.69
C GLU A 269 -18.54 -9.83 -4.92
N ASN A 270 -19.15 -10.56 -5.87
CA ASN A 270 -18.70 -11.88 -6.30
C ASN A 270 -18.51 -12.88 -5.16
N ASP A 271 -19.51 -12.96 -4.27
CA ASP A 271 -19.50 -13.88 -3.12
C ASP A 271 -18.37 -13.55 -2.12
N LEU A 272 -18.38 -12.30 -1.64
CA LEU A 272 -17.47 -11.79 -0.61
C LEU A 272 -16.00 -11.84 -1.00
N GLU A 273 -15.71 -11.58 -2.28
CA GLU A 273 -14.39 -11.85 -2.83
C GLU A 273 -13.30 -10.98 -2.20
N GLY A 274 -13.58 -9.69 -2.02
CA GLY A 274 -12.66 -8.76 -1.37
C GLY A 274 -12.38 -9.17 0.08
N TRP A 275 -13.41 -9.60 0.81
CA TRP A 275 -13.27 -10.10 2.17
C TRP A 275 -12.48 -11.41 2.26
N ARG A 276 -12.63 -12.32 1.29
CA ARG A 276 -11.83 -13.55 1.21
C ARG A 276 -10.36 -13.25 0.94
N PHE A 277 -10.09 -12.28 0.07
CA PHE A 277 -8.75 -11.78 -0.19
C PHE A 277 -8.12 -11.21 1.09
N LEU A 278 -8.82 -10.32 1.81
CA LEU A 278 -8.35 -9.76 3.07
C LEU A 278 -8.17 -10.83 4.16
N THR A 279 -9.11 -11.76 4.29
CA THR A 279 -9.02 -12.92 5.20
C THR A 279 -7.75 -13.74 4.94
N THR A 280 -7.40 -13.95 3.66
CA THR A 280 -6.20 -14.71 3.29
C THR A 280 -4.92 -14.00 3.74
N MET A 281 -4.83 -12.68 3.57
CA MET A 281 -3.67 -11.90 3.98
C MET A 281 -3.58 -11.75 5.51
N LEU A 282 -4.69 -11.35 6.15
CA LEU A 282 -4.76 -11.08 7.59
C LEU A 282 -4.74 -12.37 8.44
N GLY A 283 -5.03 -13.52 7.84
CA GLY A 283 -4.87 -14.84 8.46
C GLY A 283 -3.57 -15.55 8.09
N ALA A 284 -2.66 -14.94 7.35
CA ALA A 284 -1.50 -15.63 6.77
C ALA A 284 -0.60 -16.28 7.83
N ARG A 285 -0.33 -15.59 8.94
CA ARG A 285 0.53 -16.09 10.04
C ARG A 285 -0.05 -17.37 10.68
N GLN A 286 -1.32 -17.32 11.05
CA GLN A 286 -2.07 -18.46 11.60
C GLN A 286 -2.20 -19.59 10.56
N GLY A 287 -2.38 -19.23 9.29
CA GLY A 287 -2.47 -20.18 8.18
C GLY A 287 -1.20 -21.02 8.00
N VAL A 288 -0.02 -20.40 8.11
CA VAL A 288 1.28 -21.11 8.09
C VAL A 288 1.39 -22.05 9.28
N ALA A 289 1.09 -21.56 10.50
CA ALA A 289 1.16 -22.37 11.72
C ALA A 289 0.24 -23.61 11.65
N ARG A 290 -0.98 -23.45 11.14
CA ARG A 290 -1.93 -24.55 10.96
C ARG A 290 -1.46 -25.55 9.91
N LYS A 291 -1.07 -25.08 8.72
CA LYS A 291 -0.60 -25.97 7.64
C LYS A 291 0.61 -26.79 8.06
N LEU A 292 1.57 -26.18 8.76
CA LEU A 292 2.77 -26.89 9.22
C LEU A 292 2.49 -27.95 10.29
N LYS A 293 1.35 -27.89 10.99
CA LYS A 293 0.87 -28.93 11.92
C LYS A 293 0.12 -30.05 11.20
N GLU A 294 -0.61 -29.72 10.14
CA GLU A 294 -1.50 -30.62 9.42
C GLU A 294 -0.81 -31.38 8.26
N SER A 295 0.36 -30.95 7.78
CA SER A 295 1.02 -31.53 6.60
C SER A 295 2.33 -32.28 6.91
N GLU A 296 2.43 -33.50 6.38
CA GLU A 296 3.65 -34.35 6.34
C GLU A 296 4.65 -33.90 5.26
N MET A 297 4.30 -32.94 4.38
CA MET A 297 5.17 -32.46 3.30
C MET A 297 5.23 -30.93 3.27
N PRO A 298 6.32 -30.31 3.78
CA PRO A 298 6.52 -28.88 3.73
C PRO A 298 6.82 -28.44 2.28
N GLY A 299 5.89 -27.75 1.61
CA GLY A 299 6.16 -27.09 0.32
C GLY A 299 4.97 -26.92 -0.64
N THR A 300 3.96 -27.79 -0.59
CA THR A 300 2.78 -27.68 -1.47
C THR A 300 1.74 -26.72 -0.91
N GLY A 301 1.47 -25.62 -1.60
CA GLY A 301 0.40 -24.67 -1.24
C GLY A 301 0.80 -23.55 -0.28
N MET A 302 2.07 -23.14 -0.29
CA MET A 302 2.54 -21.96 0.44
C MET A 302 1.93 -20.68 -0.17
N LEU A 303 1.35 -19.84 0.69
CA LEU A 303 0.80 -18.55 0.27
C LEU A 303 1.96 -17.61 -0.08
N THR A 304 1.92 -16.98 -1.26
CA THR A 304 2.92 -16.00 -1.70
C THR A 304 2.26 -14.72 -2.19
N ALA A 305 2.98 -13.61 -2.15
CA ALA A 305 2.51 -12.35 -2.74
C ALA A 305 2.21 -12.50 -4.24
N ARG A 306 3.04 -13.27 -4.96
CA ARG A 306 2.82 -13.57 -6.39
C ARG A 306 1.50 -14.31 -6.62
N ALA A 307 1.18 -15.30 -5.79
CA ALA A 307 -0.08 -16.04 -5.91
C ALA A 307 -1.31 -15.15 -5.68
N LEU A 308 -1.21 -14.17 -4.76
CA LEU A 308 -2.30 -13.23 -4.48
C LEU A 308 -2.62 -12.28 -5.65
N LEU A 309 -1.69 -12.05 -6.58
CA LEU A 309 -1.97 -11.28 -7.80
C LEU A 309 -2.99 -11.97 -8.72
N ALA A 310 -3.11 -13.29 -8.60
CA ALA A 310 -4.11 -14.09 -9.32
C ALA A 310 -5.46 -14.13 -8.61
N SER A 311 -5.60 -13.53 -7.42
CA SER A 311 -6.90 -13.36 -6.75
C SER A 311 -7.87 -12.66 -7.72
N PRO A 312 -9.10 -13.15 -7.90
CA PRO A 312 -10.02 -12.48 -8.79
C PRO A 312 -10.42 -11.06 -8.31
N PHE A 313 -10.30 -10.73 -7.02
CA PHE A 313 -10.40 -9.35 -6.52
C PHE A 313 -9.34 -8.44 -7.15
N ILE A 314 -8.07 -8.87 -7.16
CA ILE A 314 -6.94 -8.14 -7.75
C ILE A 314 -6.91 -8.22 -9.28
N SER A 315 -7.48 -9.26 -9.90
CA SER A 315 -7.41 -9.48 -11.35
C SER A 315 -8.66 -9.08 -12.15
N ARG A 316 -9.86 -9.08 -11.57
CA ARG A 316 -11.13 -8.80 -12.27
C ARG A 316 -11.74 -7.41 -12.04
N GLY A 317 -11.56 -6.82 -10.86
CA GLY A 317 -11.94 -5.41 -10.58
C GLY A 317 -11.26 -4.34 -11.45
#